data_AF-A0A2R8BN27-F1
#
_entry.id   AF-A0A2R8BN27-F1
#
_cell.length_a   1.000
_cell.length_b   1.000
_cell.length_c   1.000
_cell.angle_alpha   90.00
_cell.angle_beta   90.00
_cell.angle_gamma   90.00
#
_symmetry.space_group_name_H-M   'P 1'
#
loop_
_entity.id
_entity.type
_entity.pdbx_description
1 polymer ?
#
loop_
_entity_poly.entity_id
_entity_poly.type
_entity_poly.pdbx_seq_one_letter_code
_entity_poly.pdbx_strand_id
1 'polypeptide(L)'
;MHAPQISEARYPTKTREMHSHHFDSTIWNDLSIRDDDIIIATYAKSGTTWMQQIVSQLIFQGEEGLPVAEMSPWVDLRVPPKEVKLPLIEAQTHRRFLKTHLPVDALVFSKRARYLYIARDGRDVIWSMYNHHANANDAWYEALNDTPGLVGPRIEPPPASKEDYFKTWLDEDGAPFWSFWDNLSSWWAIRHLPNVRMVHFADLKADMEGEIGRIAEFLDIDVSPEVMERVKKHCSFEYMKANATASVPLGGAFWDGGAETFIHKGVNGRWRDELSEDLSRRYEDMAVERLGPACATWLKNGSR
;
A
#
# COMPACT_ATOMS: atom_id res chain seq x y z
N MET A 1 -41.57 -15.84 -8.05
CA MET A 1 -40.42 -16.12 -7.17
C MET A 1 -39.67 -14.82 -6.97
N HIS A 2 -39.69 -14.26 -5.77
CA HIS A 2 -38.93 -13.04 -5.45
C HIS A 2 -37.44 -13.39 -5.39
N ALA A 3 -36.62 -12.60 -6.09
CA ALA A 3 -35.18 -12.62 -5.88
C ALA A 3 -34.89 -12.29 -4.41
N PRO A 4 -33.94 -12.98 -3.75
CA PRO A 4 -33.58 -12.65 -2.38
C PRO A 4 -33.06 -11.21 -2.34
N GLN A 5 -33.71 -10.36 -1.54
CA GLN A 5 -33.14 -9.07 -1.15
C GLN A 5 -31.82 -9.35 -0.44
N ILE A 6 -30.70 -9.09 -1.13
CA ILE A 6 -29.41 -8.96 -0.49
C ILE A 6 -29.58 -7.83 0.53
N SER A 7 -29.44 -8.13 1.83
CA SER A 7 -29.42 -7.08 2.85
C SER A 7 -28.39 -6.04 2.43
N GLU A 8 -28.75 -4.75 2.37
CA GLU A 8 -27.80 -3.69 2.04
C GLU A 8 -26.55 -3.88 2.90
N ALA A 9 -25.43 -4.22 2.27
CA ALA A 9 -24.19 -4.46 2.98
C ALA A 9 -23.90 -3.20 3.80
N ARG A 10 -23.65 -3.36 5.11
CA ARG A 10 -23.29 -2.23 5.97
C ARG A 10 -21.88 -1.80 5.61
N TYR A 11 -21.79 -0.76 4.79
CA TYR A 11 -20.50 -0.16 4.42
C TYR A 11 -19.84 0.52 5.63
N PRO A 12 -18.50 0.55 5.69
CA PRO A 12 -17.79 1.23 6.76
C PRO A 12 -18.05 2.73 6.74
N THR A 13 -17.93 3.34 7.91
CA THR A 13 -17.91 4.79 8.08
C THR A 13 -16.64 5.16 8.81
N LYS A 14 -16.00 6.26 8.41
CA LYS A 14 -14.87 6.83 9.14
C LYS A 14 -15.32 7.15 10.57
N THR A 15 -14.57 6.68 11.56
CA THR A 15 -14.90 6.83 12.99
C THR A 15 -13.81 7.50 13.81
N ARG A 16 -12.61 7.70 13.24
CA ARG A 16 -11.54 8.48 13.87
C ARG A 16 -10.72 9.25 12.84
N GLU A 17 -9.98 10.23 13.35
CA GLU A 17 -8.86 10.84 12.65
C GLU A 17 -7.55 10.19 13.09
N MET A 18 -6.63 10.03 12.16
CA MET A 18 -5.30 9.47 12.34
C MET A 18 -4.27 10.48 11.85
N HIS A 19 -3.37 10.86 12.76
CA HIS A 19 -2.28 11.77 12.49
C HIS A 19 -0.96 11.16 12.93
N SER A 20 0.12 11.48 12.23
CA SER A 20 1.49 11.11 12.60
C SER A 20 2.48 12.05 11.90
N HIS A 21 3.77 11.75 12.01
CA HIS A 21 4.79 12.39 11.17
C HIS A 21 4.51 12.20 9.66
N HIS A 22 3.90 11.08 9.25
CA HIS A 22 3.45 10.87 7.87
C HIS A 22 2.02 11.35 7.60
N PHE A 23 1.07 11.10 8.51
CA PHE A 23 -0.35 11.18 8.17
C PHE A 23 -1.06 12.44 8.60
N ASP A 24 -2.00 12.87 7.76
CA ASP A 24 -3.18 13.63 8.15
C ASP A 24 -4.39 13.03 7.42
N SER A 25 -5.21 12.23 8.13
CA SER A 25 -6.39 11.60 7.53
C SER A 25 -7.53 12.58 7.22
N THR A 26 -7.47 13.83 7.73
CA THR A 26 -8.56 14.80 7.56
C THR A 26 -8.73 15.22 6.10
N ILE A 27 -7.69 15.08 5.27
CA ILE A 27 -7.78 15.32 3.82
C ILE A 27 -8.89 14.49 3.16
N TRP A 28 -9.17 13.29 3.66
CA TRP A 28 -10.24 12.44 3.13
C TRP A 28 -11.64 13.00 3.40
N ASN A 29 -11.79 13.90 4.38
CA ASN A 29 -13.05 14.60 4.65
C ASN A 29 -13.33 15.68 3.60
N ASP A 30 -12.27 16.23 3.01
CA ASP A 30 -12.33 17.30 2.01
C ASP A 30 -12.32 16.74 0.57
N LEU A 31 -11.86 15.51 0.38
CA LEU A 31 -11.79 14.87 -0.93
C LEU A 31 -13.17 14.35 -1.37
N SER A 32 -13.64 14.86 -2.51
CA SER A 32 -14.80 14.31 -3.20
C SER A 32 -14.41 13.04 -3.96
N ILE A 33 -14.69 11.87 -3.38
CA ILE A 33 -14.51 10.58 -4.04
C ILE A 33 -15.53 10.47 -5.19
N ARG A 34 -15.06 10.29 -6.42
CA ARG A 34 -15.89 10.12 -7.61
C ARG A 34 -16.43 8.69 -7.66
N ASP A 35 -17.53 8.53 -8.38
CA ASP A 35 -17.99 7.21 -8.77
C ASP A 35 -16.87 6.52 -9.55
N ASP A 36 -16.61 5.25 -9.21
CA ASP A 36 -15.62 4.41 -9.88
C ASP A 36 -14.13 4.80 -9.69
N ASP A 37 -13.83 5.70 -8.74
CA ASP A 37 -12.46 5.90 -8.24
C ASP A 37 -11.89 4.57 -7.70
N ILE A 38 -10.60 4.35 -7.94
CA ILE A 38 -9.86 3.20 -7.43
C ILE A 38 -9.00 3.65 -6.26
N ILE A 39 -9.15 3.03 -5.09
CA ILE A 39 -8.35 3.31 -3.91
C ILE A 39 -7.44 2.12 -3.65
N ILE A 40 -6.13 2.34 -3.77
CA ILE A 40 -5.09 1.36 -3.48
C ILE A 40 -4.66 1.58 -2.02
N ALA A 41 -5.10 0.67 -1.14
CA ALA A 41 -4.83 0.72 0.28
C ALA A 41 -3.82 -0.35 0.68
N THR A 42 -2.83 -0.03 1.51
CA THR A 42 -1.85 -1.03 1.96
C THR A 42 -1.26 -0.65 3.30
N TYR A 43 -0.70 -1.61 4.03
CA TYR A 43 0.42 -1.26 4.91
C TYR A 43 1.66 -0.92 4.07
N ALA A 44 2.48 0.04 4.49
CA ALA A 44 3.66 0.44 3.71
C ALA A 44 4.58 -0.75 3.42
N LYS A 45 5.25 -0.70 2.26
CA LYS A 45 6.21 -1.72 1.78
C LYS A 45 5.59 -3.11 1.47
N SER A 46 4.27 -3.21 1.43
CA SER A 46 3.56 -4.44 1.04
C SER A 46 3.37 -4.63 -0.47
N GLY A 47 3.86 -3.70 -1.31
CA GLY A 47 3.76 -3.78 -2.77
C GLY A 47 2.92 -2.68 -3.43
N THR A 48 2.71 -1.56 -2.74
CA THR A 48 1.89 -0.44 -3.23
C THR A 48 2.32 0.06 -4.61
N THR A 49 3.62 0.29 -4.83
CA THR A 49 4.14 0.78 -6.11
C THR A 49 3.86 -0.21 -7.25
N TRP A 50 3.93 -1.51 -6.97
CA TRP A 50 3.57 -2.53 -7.96
C TRP A 50 2.08 -2.49 -8.29
N MET A 51 1.23 -2.30 -7.29
CA MET A 51 -0.22 -2.16 -7.49
C MET A 51 -0.58 -0.88 -8.26
N GLN A 52 0.07 0.25 -7.95
CA GLN A 52 -0.09 1.50 -8.70
C GLN A 52 0.34 1.33 -10.16
N GLN A 53 1.46 0.63 -10.39
CA GLN A 53 1.92 0.28 -11.74
C GLN A 53 0.86 -0.56 -12.47
N ILE A 54 0.39 -1.66 -11.87
CA ILE A 54 -0.63 -2.53 -12.47
C ILE A 54 -1.89 -1.74 -12.84
N VAL A 55 -2.44 -0.96 -11.91
CA VAL A 55 -3.65 -0.17 -12.16
C VAL A 55 -3.43 0.87 -13.26
N SER A 56 -2.29 1.56 -13.27
CA SER A 56 -1.97 2.50 -14.35
C SER A 56 -1.90 1.78 -15.71
N GLN A 57 -1.23 0.64 -15.79
CA GLN A 57 -1.06 -0.09 -17.04
C GLN A 57 -2.38 -0.69 -17.54
N LEU A 58 -3.30 -1.05 -16.66
CA LEU A 58 -4.66 -1.45 -17.02
C LEU A 58 -5.47 -0.26 -17.59
N ILE A 59 -5.47 0.88 -16.91
CA ILE A 59 -6.22 2.08 -17.34
C ILE A 59 -5.71 2.59 -18.70
N PHE A 60 -4.40 2.62 -18.89
CA PHE A 60 -3.74 3.14 -20.09
C PHE A 60 -3.34 2.04 -21.07
N GLN A 61 -3.94 0.86 -20.97
CA GLN A 61 -3.85 -0.21 -21.98
C GLN A 61 -2.39 -0.60 -22.35
N GLY A 62 -1.51 -0.62 -21.36
CA GLY A 62 -0.11 -0.99 -21.50
C GLY A 62 0.80 0.13 -22.05
N GLU A 63 0.42 1.40 -21.95
CA GLU A 63 1.24 2.55 -22.35
C GLU A 63 2.57 2.60 -21.57
N GLU A 64 3.66 2.87 -22.29
CA GLU A 64 5.01 2.93 -21.74
C GLU A 64 5.32 4.33 -21.19
N GLY A 65 6.11 4.43 -20.11
CA GLY A 65 6.63 5.71 -19.62
C GLY A 65 5.65 6.57 -18.81
N LEU A 66 4.58 5.98 -18.27
CA LEU A 66 3.60 6.70 -17.46
C LEU A 66 4.20 7.27 -16.15
N PRO A 67 3.88 8.52 -15.77
CA PRO A 67 4.29 9.12 -14.49
C PRO A 67 3.42 8.63 -13.32
N VAL A 68 3.55 7.35 -12.98
CA VAL A 68 2.65 6.64 -12.04
C VAL A 68 2.60 7.30 -10.65
N ALA A 69 3.71 7.82 -10.14
CA ALA A 69 3.75 8.48 -8.84
C ALA A 69 2.89 9.76 -8.79
N GLU A 70 2.78 10.48 -9.91
CA GLU A 70 1.96 11.69 -10.04
C GLU A 70 0.49 11.35 -10.30
N MET A 71 0.23 10.31 -11.09
CA MET A 71 -1.12 9.82 -11.37
C MET A 71 -1.78 9.17 -10.15
N SER A 72 -0.99 8.64 -9.21
CA SER A 72 -1.47 7.97 -8.00
C SER A 72 -0.86 8.55 -6.73
N PRO A 73 -1.29 9.75 -6.31
CA PRO A 73 -0.74 10.39 -5.13
C PRO A 73 -1.11 9.63 -3.85
N TRP A 74 -0.20 9.67 -2.87
CA TRP A 74 -0.50 9.25 -1.50
C TRP A 74 -1.32 10.37 -0.82
N VAL A 75 -2.63 10.17 -0.72
CA VAL A 75 -3.57 11.22 -0.34
C VAL A 75 -3.32 11.69 1.09
N ASP A 76 -3.20 10.78 2.04
CA ASP A 76 -3.03 11.07 3.48
C ASP A 76 -1.60 11.43 3.92
N LEU A 77 -0.61 11.45 3.02
CA LEU A 77 0.75 11.92 3.37
C LEU A 77 0.76 13.43 3.58
N ARG A 78 1.25 13.97 4.70
CA ARG A 78 1.27 15.43 4.97
C ARG A 78 2.04 16.26 3.92
N VAL A 79 2.90 15.61 3.14
CA VAL A 79 3.78 16.23 2.14
C VAL A 79 3.42 15.75 0.73
N PRO A 80 3.13 16.66 -0.21
CA PRO A 80 2.89 18.09 0.01
C PRO A 80 1.56 18.33 0.78
N PRO A 81 1.31 19.55 1.30
CA PRO A 81 0.08 19.88 2.02
C PRO A 81 -1.19 19.65 1.20
N LYS A 82 -2.34 19.50 1.88
CA LYS A 82 -3.61 19.17 1.21
C LYS A 82 -4.05 20.23 0.20
N GLU A 83 -3.73 21.50 0.44
CA GLU A 83 -4.03 22.62 -0.44
C GLU A 83 -3.33 22.51 -1.80
N VAL A 84 -2.21 21.79 -1.85
CA VAL A 84 -1.48 21.48 -3.08
C VAL A 84 -2.01 20.19 -3.71
N LYS A 85 -2.24 19.15 -2.92
CA LYS A 85 -2.67 17.83 -3.44
C LYS A 85 -4.09 17.83 -3.99
N LEU A 86 -5.05 18.43 -3.29
CA LEU A 86 -6.47 18.34 -3.66
C LEU A 86 -6.76 18.91 -5.06
N PRO A 87 -6.23 20.09 -5.46
CA PRO A 87 -6.41 20.58 -6.83
C PRO A 87 -5.81 19.66 -7.88
N LEU A 88 -4.64 19.05 -7.62
CA LEU A 88 -3.99 18.12 -8.54
C LEU A 88 -4.80 16.83 -8.71
N ILE A 89 -5.34 16.29 -7.61
CA ILE A 89 -6.25 15.12 -7.64
C ILE A 89 -7.53 15.45 -8.41
N GLU A 90 -8.08 16.65 -8.23
CA GLU A 90 -9.30 17.05 -8.92
C GLU A 90 -9.08 17.34 -10.41
N ALA A 91 -7.88 17.78 -10.81
CA ALA A 91 -7.54 18.03 -12.20
C ALA A 91 -7.39 16.74 -13.05
N GLN A 92 -7.28 15.56 -12.43
CA GLN A 92 -7.15 14.30 -13.15
C GLN A 92 -8.38 14.00 -14.01
N THR A 93 -8.17 13.72 -15.30
CA THR A 93 -9.22 13.42 -16.29
C THR A 93 -9.36 11.94 -16.63
N HIS A 94 -8.37 11.11 -16.30
CA HIS A 94 -8.47 9.65 -16.37
C HIS A 94 -9.31 9.10 -15.20
N ARG A 95 -9.69 7.82 -15.27
CA ARG A 95 -10.26 7.12 -14.11
C ARG A 95 -9.23 7.19 -12.97
N ARG A 96 -9.57 7.83 -11.85
CA ARG A 96 -8.57 8.12 -10.81
C ARG A 96 -8.22 6.86 -10.04
N PHE A 97 -6.95 6.75 -9.68
CA PHE A 97 -6.45 5.69 -8.83
C PHE A 97 -5.54 6.30 -7.77
N LEU A 98 -6.00 6.33 -6.53
CA LEU A 98 -5.37 7.05 -5.43
C LEU A 98 -4.80 6.06 -4.42
N LYS A 99 -3.78 6.47 -3.67
CA LYS A 99 -3.14 5.62 -2.66
C LYS A 99 -3.45 6.10 -1.25
N THR A 100 -3.63 5.15 -0.34
CA THR A 100 -3.67 5.37 1.11
C THR A 100 -2.88 4.31 1.87
N HIS A 101 -2.41 4.67 3.07
CA HIS A 101 -1.92 3.70 4.04
C HIS A 101 -2.77 3.66 5.32
N LEU A 102 -3.97 4.25 5.30
CA LEU A 102 -4.87 4.29 6.45
C LEU A 102 -5.56 2.94 6.70
N PRO A 103 -5.87 2.62 7.96
CA PRO A 103 -6.89 1.63 8.30
C PRO A 103 -8.27 2.11 7.87
N VAL A 104 -9.21 1.18 7.70
CA VAL A 104 -10.57 1.46 7.17
C VAL A 104 -11.31 2.49 8.03
N ASP A 105 -11.15 2.45 9.34
CA ASP A 105 -11.87 3.30 10.29
C ASP A 105 -11.38 4.76 10.33
N ALA A 106 -10.22 5.03 9.72
CA ALA A 106 -9.68 6.37 9.51
C ALA A 106 -9.88 6.89 8.06
N LEU A 107 -10.49 6.09 7.18
CA LEU A 107 -10.71 6.41 5.77
C LEU A 107 -12.18 6.77 5.50
N VAL A 108 -12.43 7.85 4.76
CA VAL A 108 -13.77 8.09 4.20
C VAL A 108 -14.07 7.04 3.14
N PHE A 109 -14.97 6.12 3.48
CA PHE A 109 -15.31 4.99 2.62
C PHE A 109 -16.52 5.33 1.73
N SER A 110 -16.41 5.02 0.44
CA SER A 110 -17.48 5.21 -0.56
C SER A 110 -17.92 3.85 -1.10
N LYS A 111 -19.22 3.57 -1.07
CA LYS A 111 -19.78 2.37 -1.71
C LYS A 111 -19.64 2.35 -3.24
N ARG A 112 -19.27 3.49 -3.85
CA ARG A 112 -19.16 3.67 -5.30
C ARG A 112 -17.72 3.60 -5.82
N ALA A 113 -16.73 3.70 -4.93
CA ALA A 113 -15.33 3.46 -5.27
C ALA A 113 -15.01 1.96 -5.25
N ARG A 114 -13.89 1.57 -5.86
CA ARG A 114 -13.29 0.24 -5.82
C ARG A 114 -12.04 0.26 -4.97
N TYR A 115 -11.86 -0.71 -4.09
CA TYR A 115 -10.74 -0.78 -3.16
C TYR A 115 -9.88 -1.99 -3.46
N LEU A 116 -8.59 -1.77 -3.70
CA LEU A 116 -7.57 -2.81 -3.81
C LEU A 116 -6.72 -2.75 -2.55
N TYR A 117 -6.79 -3.77 -1.71
CA TYR A 117 -5.90 -3.88 -0.56
C TYR A 117 -4.81 -4.92 -0.80
N ILE A 118 -3.55 -4.49 -0.96
CA ILE A 118 -2.42 -5.42 -1.11
C ILE A 118 -1.68 -5.63 0.21
N ALA A 119 -1.55 -6.91 0.60
CA ALA A 119 -0.81 -7.35 1.77
C ALA A 119 0.45 -8.15 1.41
N ARG A 120 1.35 -8.26 2.39
CA ARG A 120 2.56 -9.05 2.32
C ARG A 120 2.94 -9.51 3.73
N ASP A 121 3.53 -10.70 3.84
CA ASP A 121 4.07 -11.21 5.11
C ASP A 121 4.91 -10.13 5.82
N GLY A 122 4.52 -9.80 7.06
CA GLY A 122 5.14 -8.78 7.89
C GLY A 122 6.64 -8.97 8.07
N ARG A 123 7.11 -10.22 8.03
CA ARG A 123 8.55 -10.54 8.12
C ARG A 123 9.32 -10.10 6.88
N ASP A 124 8.72 -10.07 5.69
CA ASP A 124 9.36 -9.48 4.50
C ASP A 124 9.16 -7.97 4.41
N VAL A 125 8.01 -7.48 4.89
CA VAL A 125 7.67 -6.04 4.95
C VAL A 125 8.71 -5.28 5.76
N ILE A 126 9.03 -5.78 6.97
CA ILE A 126 9.91 -5.08 7.91
C ILE A 126 11.34 -4.89 7.36
N TRP A 127 11.86 -5.84 6.60
CA TRP A 127 13.18 -5.69 5.96
C TRP A 127 13.16 -4.70 4.81
N SER A 128 12.05 -4.62 4.09
CA SER A 128 11.87 -3.53 3.13
C SER A 128 11.68 -2.18 3.83
N MET A 129 11.09 -2.15 5.02
CA MET A 129 10.89 -0.94 5.81
C MET A 129 12.19 -0.44 6.41
N TYR A 130 12.99 -1.33 7.03
CA TYR A 130 14.31 -0.99 7.56
C TYR A 130 15.20 -0.40 6.48
N ASN A 131 15.28 -1.05 5.31
CA ASN A 131 16.05 -0.51 4.18
C ASN A 131 15.55 0.87 3.74
N HIS A 132 14.25 1.10 3.73
CA HIS A 132 13.67 2.38 3.36
C HIS A 132 14.00 3.48 4.38
N HIS A 133 13.95 3.16 5.66
CA HIS A 133 14.20 4.08 6.76
C HIS A 133 15.71 4.38 6.91
N ALA A 134 16.56 3.36 6.82
CA ALA A 134 18.01 3.48 7.00
C ALA A 134 18.71 4.22 5.84
N ASN A 135 18.06 4.36 4.68
CA ASN A 135 18.59 5.11 3.54
C ASN A 135 17.82 6.43 3.30
N ALA A 136 16.97 6.85 4.24
CA ALA A 136 16.32 8.15 4.18
C ALA A 136 17.35 9.25 4.49
N ASN A 137 17.33 10.33 3.72
CA ASN A 137 18.26 11.45 3.89
C ASN A 137 17.69 12.56 4.77
N ASP A 138 18.51 13.57 5.11
CA ASP A 138 18.11 14.69 5.97
C ASP A 138 16.85 15.42 5.44
N ALA A 139 16.74 15.59 4.12
CA ALA A 139 15.57 16.23 3.50
C ALA A 139 14.27 15.45 3.73
N TRP A 140 14.32 14.12 3.83
CA TRP A 140 13.16 13.31 4.20
C TRP A 140 12.74 13.54 5.65
N TYR A 141 13.69 13.59 6.58
CA TYR A 141 13.43 13.88 7.99
C TYR A 141 12.90 15.30 8.18
N GLU A 142 13.49 16.30 7.52
CA GLU A 142 13.00 17.69 7.52
C GLU A 142 11.57 17.76 6.97
N ALA A 143 11.31 17.13 5.82
CA ALA A 143 9.97 17.12 5.23
C ALA A 143 8.94 16.49 6.18
N LEU A 144 9.23 15.37 6.83
CA LEU A 144 8.28 14.70 7.72
C LEU A 144 8.17 15.32 9.11
N ASN A 145 9.23 15.94 9.62
CA ASN A 145 9.23 16.46 10.98
C ASN A 145 8.92 17.96 11.06
N ASP A 146 9.24 18.73 10.02
CA ASP A 146 9.14 20.19 10.05
C ASP A 146 7.99 20.73 9.19
N THR A 147 7.35 19.87 8.37
CA THR A 147 6.07 20.24 7.73
C THR A 147 5.03 20.56 8.81
N PRO A 148 4.31 21.70 8.72
CA PRO A 148 3.29 22.10 9.69
C PRO A 148 2.21 21.03 9.95
N GLY A 149 1.66 21.03 11.15
CA GLY A 149 0.60 20.08 11.55
C GLY A 149 1.13 18.71 12.01
N LEU A 150 2.36 18.64 12.52
CA LEU A 150 2.90 17.41 13.10
C LEU A 150 2.12 17.09 14.39
N VAL A 151 1.59 15.88 14.47
CA VAL A 151 0.97 15.34 15.69
C VAL A 151 1.70 14.07 16.07
N GLY A 152 2.12 13.97 17.33
CA GLY A 152 2.91 12.86 17.85
C GLY A 152 4.42 13.10 17.77
N PRO A 153 5.24 12.05 17.96
CA PRO A 153 6.68 12.17 17.99
C PRO A 153 7.25 12.45 16.58
N ARG A 154 8.44 13.07 16.57
CA ARG A 154 9.28 13.15 15.36
C ARG A 154 9.71 11.74 14.96
N ILE A 155 9.89 11.51 13.67
CA ILE A 155 10.57 10.31 13.19
C ILE A 155 12.08 10.50 13.34
N GLU A 156 12.70 9.55 14.02
CA GLU A 156 14.13 9.49 14.30
C GLU A 156 14.80 8.40 13.44
N PRO A 157 16.11 8.50 13.14
CA PRO A 157 16.83 7.45 12.44
C PRO A 157 16.64 6.07 13.07
N PRO A 158 16.63 4.99 12.27
CA PRO A 158 16.45 3.65 12.81
C PRO A 158 17.67 3.25 13.67
N PRO A 159 17.48 2.41 14.70
CA PRO A 159 18.60 1.76 15.38
C PRO A 159 19.47 0.99 14.37
N ALA A 160 20.78 0.94 14.61
CA ALA A 160 21.71 0.19 13.76
C ALA A 160 21.44 -1.33 13.77
N SER A 161 20.83 -1.84 14.84
CA SER A 161 20.44 -3.24 14.99
C SER A 161 19.11 -3.51 14.30
N LYS A 162 19.15 -4.26 13.18
CA LYS A 162 17.94 -4.74 12.49
C LYS A 162 17.05 -5.60 13.38
N GLU A 163 17.65 -6.37 14.28
CA GLU A 163 16.90 -7.23 15.20
C GLU A 163 16.11 -6.40 16.21
N ASP A 164 16.72 -5.35 16.77
CA ASP A 164 16.02 -4.44 17.69
C ASP A 164 14.95 -3.65 16.96
N TYR A 165 15.22 -3.23 15.72
CA TYR A 165 14.20 -2.63 14.85
C TYR A 165 12.98 -3.53 14.67
N PHE A 166 13.20 -4.83 14.42
CA PHE A 166 12.13 -5.81 14.29
C PHE A 166 11.37 -6.00 15.60
N LYS A 167 12.08 -6.12 16.72
CA LYS A 167 11.47 -6.29 18.05
C LYS A 167 10.57 -5.11 18.40
N THR A 168 11.06 -3.88 18.25
CA THR A 168 10.26 -2.67 18.49
C THR A 168 9.03 -2.64 17.57
N TRP A 169 9.21 -2.91 16.28
CA TRP A 169 8.10 -2.97 15.34
C TRP A 169 7.05 -4.03 15.71
N LEU A 170 7.47 -5.20 16.18
CA LEU A 170 6.55 -6.26 16.59
C LEU A 170 5.82 -5.91 17.89
N ASP A 171 6.56 -5.41 18.88
CA ASP A 171 6.08 -5.21 20.25
C ASP A 171 5.21 -3.97 20.40
N GLU A 172 5.49 -2.94 19.59
CA GLU A 172 4.76 -1.68 19.56
C GLU A 172 3.87 -1.54 18.32
N ASP A 173 3.55 -2.68 17.67
CA ASP A 173 2.65 -2.75 16.51
C ASP A 173 2.96 -1.68 15.46
N GLY A 174 4.06 -1.85 14.74
CA GLY A 174 4.37 -1.00 13.59
C GLY A 174 5.22 0.24 13.87
N ALA A 175 5.58 0.52 15.13
CA ALA A 175 6.44 1.65 15.48
C ALA A 175 7.81 1.61 14.74
N PRO A 176 8.39 2.77 14.40
CA PRO A 176 7.90 4.13 14.64
C PRO A 176 6.89 4.62 13.57
N PHE A 177 6.42 3.74 12.68
CA PHE A 177 5.45 4.08 11.65
C PHE A 177 4.02 4.03 12.22
N TRP A 178 3.13 3.27 11.59
CA TRP A 178 1.76 3.08 12.04
C TRP A 178 1.47 1.61 12.27
N SER A 179 0.35 1.34 12.94
CA SER A 179 -0.07 -0.02 13.25
C SER A 179 -0.15 -0.92 12.04
N PHE A 180 0.53 -2.07 12.12
CA PHE A 180 0.49 -3.12 11.10
C PHE A 180 -0.75 -3.98 11.30
N TRP A 181 -1.00 -4.40 12.54
CA TRP A 181 -2.08 -5.32 12.87
C TRP A 181 -3.46 -4.65 12.73
N ASP A 182 -3.62 -3.42 13.20
CA ASP A 182 -4.86 -2.64 13.06
C ASP A 182 -5.16 -2.32 11.59
N ASN A 183 -4.12 -1.93 10.82
CA ASN A 183 -4.27 -1.69 9.39
C ASN A 183 -4.79 -2.94 8.68
N LEU A 184 -4.08 -4.06 8.79
CA LEU A 184 -4.47 -5.29 8.11
C LEU A 184 -5.81 -5.85 8.60
N SER A 185 -6.06 -5.88 9.91
CA SER A 185 -7.30 -6.41 10.46
C SER A 185 -8.53 -5.61 10.04
N SER A 186 -8.43 -4.28 9.97
CA SER A 186 -9.53 -3.42 9.53
C SER A 186 -9.95 -3.69 8.08
N TRP A 187 -8.97 -3.88 7.17
CA TRP A 187 -9.22 -4.24 5.77
C TRP A 187 -9.71 -5.69 5.63
N TRP A 188 -9.13 -6.61 6.38
CA TRP A 188 -9.56 -8.01 6.40
C TRP A 188 -11.03 -8.15 6.86
N ALA A 189 -11.47 -7.35 7.83
CA ALA A 189 -12.84 -7.38 8.34
C ALA A 189 -13.89 -7.08 7.25
N ILE A 190 -13.54 -6.26 6.26
CA ILE A 190 -14.45 -5.82 5.20
C ILE A 190 -14.22 -6.50 3.85
N ARG A 191 -13.33 -7.50 3.79
CA ARG A 191 -12.91 -8.20 2.56
C ARG A 191 -14.03 -8.85 1.75
N HIS A 192 -15.21 -9.01 2.35
CA HIS A 192 -16.38 -9.61 1.70
C HIS A 192 -17.25 -8.58 0.97
N LEU A 193 -16.98 -7.28 1.12
CA LEU A 193 -17.70 -6.25 0.40
C LEU A 193 -17.41 -6.36 -1.11
N PRO A 194 -18.42 -6.21 -1.98
CA PRO A 194 -18.25 -6.44 -3.42
C PRO A 194 -17.31 -5.43 -4.09
N ASN A 195 -17.04 -4.30 -3.44
CA ASN A 195 -16.13 -3.27 -3.92
C ASN A 195 -14.77 -3.29 -3.19
N VAL A 196 -14.42 -4.37 -2.49
CA VAL A 196 -13.11 -4.57 -1.86
C VAL A 196 -12.50 -5.86 -2.40
N ARG A 197 -11.26 -5.77 -2.89
CA ARG A 197 -10.47 -6.92 -3.31
C ARG A 197 -9.17 -6.96 -2.54
N MET A 198 -8.96 -8.08 -1.84
CA MET A 198 -7.68 -8.40 -1.21
C MET A 198 -6.73 -8.97 -2.27
N VAL A 199 -5.51 -8.49 -2.29
CA VAL A 199 -4.42 -8.98 -3.14
C VAL A 199 -3.24 -9.33 -2.25
N HIS A 200 -2.52 -10.41 -2.57
CA HIS A 200 -1.34 -10.79 -1.83
C HIS A 200 -0.10 -10.70 -2.71
N PHE A 201 0.97 -10.10 -2.20
CA PHE A 201 2.24 -9.94 -2.93
C PHE A 201 2.82 -11.27 -3.41
N ALA A 202 2.68 -12.34 -2.61
CA ALA A 202 3.17 -13.67 -3.00
C ALA A 202 2.39 -14.27 -4.17
N ASP A 203 1.07 -13.98 -4.27
CA ASP A 203 0.23 -14.47 -5.36
C ASP A 203 0.57 -13.73 -6.66
N LEU A 204 0.76 -12.41 -6.60
CA LEU A 204 1.24 -11.62 -7.75
C LEU A 204 2.60 -12.11 -8.27
N LYS A 205 3.51 -12.46 -7.36
CA LYS A 205 4.81 -13.01 -7.75
C LYS A 205 4.69 -14.41 -8.35
N ALA A 206 3.73 -15.19 -7.88
CA ALA A 206 3.50 -16.56 -8.33
C ALA A 206 2.87 -16.63 -9.72
N ASP A 207 1.88 -15.78 -9.96
CA ASP A 207 1.00 -15.79 -11.12
C ASP A 207 0.58 -14.35 -11.44
N MET A 208 1.54 -13.59 -11.98
CA MET A 208 1.33 -12.17 -12.28
C MET A 208 0.20 -11.96 -13.29
N GLU A 209 0.14 -12.78 -14.34
CA GLU A 209 -0.89 -12.67 -15.38
C GLU A 209 -2.28 -12.97 -14.83
N GLY A 210 -2.44 -14.06 -14.07
CA GLY A 210 -3.72 -14.42 -13.48
C GLY A 210 -4.20 -13.40 -12.44
N GLU A 211 -3.31 -12.88 -11.60
CA GLU A 211 -3.67 -11.82 -10.65
C GLU A 211 -4.03 -10.50 -11.35
N ILE A 212 -3.28 -10.09 -12.39
CA ILE A 212 -3.63 -8.90 -13.19
C ILE A 212 -5.00 -9.08 -13.85
N GLY A 213 -5.28 -10.26 -14.41
CA GLY A 213 -6.59 -10.57 -14.99
C GLY A 213 -7.73 -10.46 -13.97
N ARG A 214 -7.54 -11.01 -12.77
CA ARG A 214 -8.54 -10.90 -11.68
C ARG A 214 -8.71 -9.46 -11.17
N ILE A 215 -7.66 -8.64 -11.21
CA ILE A 215 -7.73 -7.21 -10.88
C ILE A 215 -8.51 -6.47 -11.99
N ALA A 216 -8.21 -6.74 -13.26
CA ALA A 216 -8.91 -6.14 -14.39
C ALA A 216 -10.41 -6.44 -14.37
N GLU A 217 -10.79 -7.71 -14.11
CA GLU A 217 -12.19 -8.13 -13.94
C GLU A 217 -12.88 -7.38 -12.79
N PHE A 218 -12.23 -7.29 -11.62
CA PHE A 218 -12.77 -6.57 -10.47
C PHE A 218 -12.96 -5.07 -10.73
N LEU A 219 -12.07 -4.49 -11.53
CA LEU A 219 -12.12 -3.10 -11.93
C LEU A 219 -13.02 -2.85 -13.15
N ASP A 220 -13.58 -3.88 -13.78
CA ASP A 220 -14.36 -3.77 -15.03
C ASP A 220 -13.53 -3.09 -16.14
N ILE A 221 -12.31 -3.60 -16.36
CA ILE A 221 -11.41 -3.15 -17.43
C ILE A 221 -11.20 -4.29 -18.42
N ASP A 222 -11.56 -4.05 -19.67
CA ASP A 222 -11.29 -4.98 -20.76
C ASP A 222 -9.80 -5.02 -21.08
N VAL A 223 -9.26 -6.23 -21.17
CA VAL A 223 -7.85 -6.48 -21.47
C VAL A 223 -7.76 -7.57 -22.54
N SER A 224 -7.36 -7.17 -23.75
CA SER A 224 -7.05 -8.16 -24.80
C SER A 224 -5.75 -8.91 -24.49
N PRO A 225 -5.50 -10.08 -25.09
CA PRO A 225 -4.22 -10.78 -24.94
C PRO A 225 -3.01 -9.89 -25.25
N GLU A 226 -3.10 -9.03 -26.27
CA GLU A 226 -2.03 -8.12 -26.66
C GLU A 226 -1.81 -7.00 -25.64
N VAL A 227 -2.89 -6.49 -25.03
CA VAL A 227 -2.79 -5.53 -23.92
C VAL A 227 -2.15 -6.21 -22.71
N MET A 228 -2.58 -7.43 -22.37
CA MET A 228 -2.04 -8.20 -21.24
C MET A 228 -0.52 -8.37 -21.34
N GLU A 229 0.01 -8.70 -22.53
CA GLU A 229 1.45 -8.82 -22.73
C GLU A 229 2.21 -7.51 -22.46
N ARG A 230 1.67 -6.37 -22.90
CA ARG A 230 2.28 -5.05 -22.61
C ARG A 230 2.21 -4.72 -21.13
N VAL A 231 1.05 -4.94 -20.49
CA VAL A 231 0.85 -4.72 -19.07
C VAL A 231 1.84 -5.55 -18.25
N LYS A 232 1.97 -6.84 -18.54
CA LYS A 232 2.94 -7.75 -17.89
C LYS A 232 4.38 -7.24 -18.04
N LYS A 233 4.77 -6.83 -19.26
CA LYS A 233 6.11 -6.29 -19.51
C LYS A 233 6.38 -5.08 -18.60
N HIS A 234 5.47 -4.11 -18.57
CA HIS A 234 5.63 -2.87 -17.80
C HIS A 234 5.40 -3.04 -16.29
N CYS A 235 4.83 -4.18 -15.86
CA CYS A 235 4.71 -4.55 -14.45
C CYS A 235 5.82 -5.50 -13.96
N SER A 236 6.75 -5.90 -14.83
CA SER A 236 7.89 -6.74 -14.45
C SER A 236 8.86 -6.01 -13.53
N PHE A 237 9.53 -6.77 -12.65
CA PHE A 237 10.51 -6.19 -11.73
C PHE A 237 11.65 -5.50 -12.48
N GLU A 238 12.12 -6.10 -13.57
CA GLU A 238 13.18 -5.60 -14.43
C GLU A 238 12.79 -4.24 -15.03
N TYR A 239 11.59 -4.14 -15.60
CA TYR A 239 11.11 -2.88 -16.18
C TYR A 239 10.94 -1.80 -15.10
N MET A 240 10.26 -2.13 -14.00
CA MET A 240 10.00 -1.16 -12.93
C MET A 240 11.31 -0.66 -12.30
N LYS A 241 12.29 -1.55 -12.10
CA LYS A 241 13.60 -1.17 -11.58
C LYS A 241 14.36 -0.25 -12.53
N ALA A 242 14.33 -0.54 -13.83
CA ALA A 242 14.95 0.30 -14.85
C ALA A 242 14.27 1.68 -14.99
N ASN A 243 13.00 1.79 -14.61
CA ASN A 243 12.18 3.01 -14.71
C ASN A 243 11.78 3.58 -13.34
N ALA A 244 12.60 3.33 -12.30
CA ALA A 244 12.23 3.63 -10.91
C ALA A 244 11.84 5.10 -10.69
N THR A 245 12.47 6.05 -11.38
CA THR A 245 12.20 7.49 -11.24
C THR A 245 10.74 7.85 -11.50
N ALA A 246 10.07 7.18 -12.45
CA ALA A 246 8.65 7.43 -12.77
C ALA A 246 7.67 6.82 -11.74
N SER A 247 8.15 5.89 -10.91
CA SER A 247 7.35 5.10 -9.97
C SER A 247 7.54 5.49 -8.50
N VAL A 248 8.57 6.29 -8.19
CA VAL A 248 8.95 6.67 -6.82
C VAL A 248 8.51 8.10 -6.52
N PRO A 249 7.93 8.38 -5.34
CA PRO A 249 7.58 9.75 -4.94
C PRO A 249 8.76 10.70 -5.08
N LEU A 250 8.51 11.88 -5.67
CA LEU A 250 9.50 12.94 -5.90
C LEU A 250 10.77 12.45 -6.64
N GLY A 251 10.65 11.44 -7.51
CA GLY A 251 11.77 10.90 -8.29
C GLY A 251 12.88 10.28 -7.45
N GLY A 252 12.64 10.00 -6.16
CA GLY A 252 13.62 9.43 -5.26
C GLY A 252 14.47 10.46 -4.49
N ALA A 253 14.13 11.75 -4.51
CA ALA A 253 14.88 12.83 -3.87
C ALA A 253 15.12 12.66 -2.35
N PHE A 254 14.36 11.78 -1.70
CA PHE A 254 14.41 11.50 -0.26
C PHE A 254 15.30 10.31 0.14
N TRP A 255 16.00 9.68 -0.80
CA TRP A 255 16.90 8.55 -0.50
C TRP A 255 18.31 8.82 -1.02
N ASP A 256 19.34 8.49 -0.23
CA ASP A 256 20.75 8.74 -0.58
C ASP A 256 21.19 8.02 -1.87
N GLY A 257 20.62 6.85 -2.16
CA GLY A 257 20.84 6.12 -3.41
C GLY A 257 19.73 6.32 -4.45
N GLY A 258 18.94 7.40 -4.34
CA GLY A 258 17.89 7.77 -5.30
C GLY A 258 16.79 6.72 -5.49
N ALA A 259 16.11 6.79 -6.65
CA ALA A 259 14.97 5.93 -6.97
C ALA A 259 15.30 4.42 -6.97
N GLU A 260 16.55 4.04 -7.27
CA GLU A 260 16.98 2.62 -7.27
C GLU A 260 16.97 2.00 -5.87
N THR A 261 17.18 2.80 -4.83
CA THR A 261 17.14 2.33 -3.43
C THR A 261 15.72 2.01 -2.98
N PHE A 262 14.72 2.65 -3.60
CA PHE A 262 13.32 2.43 -3.29
C PHE A 262 12.80 1.09 -3.83
N ILE A 263 13.21 0.70 -5.05
CA ILE A 263 12.94 -0.61 -5.66
C ILE A 263 14.13 -1.54 -5.42
N HIS A 264 14.32 -1.93 -4.15
CA HIS A 264 15.49 -2.68 -3.71
C HIS A 264 15.54 -4.13 -4.24
N LYS A 265 14.67 -5.00 -3.72
CA LYS A 265 14.62 -6.43 -4.08
C LYS A 265 13.17 -6.94 -4.05
N GLY A 266 12.61 -7.28 -5.22
CA GLY A 266 11.24 -7.78 -5.41
C GLY A 266 11.02 -9.24 -5.00
N VAL A 267 11.66 -9.69 -3.91
CA VAL A 267 11.67 -11.12 -3.50
C VAL A 267 11.11 -11.32 -2.09
N ASN A 268 10.38 -12.43 -1.90
CA ASN A 268 9.86 -12.91 -0.61
C ASN A 268 10.78 -13.95 0.01
N GLY A 269 10.66 -14.13 1.33
CA GLY A 269 11.37 -15.12 2.12
C GLY A 269 12.75 -14.68 2.61
N ARG A 270 13.14 -13.41 2.41
CA ARG A 270 14.46 -12.89 2.84
C ARG A 270 14.62 -12.94 4.36
N TRP A 271 13.50 -12.91 5.06
CA TRP A 271 13.49 -13.00 6.50
C TRP A 271 14.05 -14.30 7.04
N ARG A 272 14.09 -15.37 6.25
CA ARG A 272 14.66 -16.65 6.69
C ARG A 272 16.16 -16.56 6.99
N ASP A 273 16.85 -15.64 6.33
CA ASP A 273 18.29 -15.44 6.49
C ASP A 273 18.63 -14.36 7.53
N GLU A 274 17.63 -13.59 7.99
CA GLU A 274 17.83 -12.38 8.82
C GLU A 274 17.11 -12.46 10.19
N LEU A 275 15.99 -13.20 10.31
CA LEU A 275 15.29 -13.40 11.57
C LEU A 275 15.72 -14.70 12.24
N SER A 276 15.93 -14.64 13.56
CA SER A 276 16.05 -15.84 14.37
C SER A 276 14.74 -16.64 14.35
N GLU A 277 14.84 -17.95 14.55
CA GLU A 277 13.66 -18.83 14.63
C GLU A 277 12.70 -18.42 15.76
N ASP A 278 13.23 -17.93 16.87
CA ASP A 278 12.45 -17.47 18.02
C ASP A 278 11.60 -16.24 17.68
N LEU A 279 12.21 -15.21 17.07
CA LEU A 279 11.49 -14.01 16.64
C LEU A 279 10.47 -14.32 15.54
N SER A 280 10.81 -15.22 14.62
CA SER A 280 9.88 -15.66 13.58
C SER A 280 8.67 -16.38 14.18
N ARG A 281 8.87 -17.24 15.19
CA ARG A 281 7.78 -17.91 15.91
C ARG A 281 6.92 -16.91 16.68
N ARG A 282 7.54 -16.00 17.42
CA ARG A 282 6.84 -14.92 18.14
C ARG A 282 5.95 -14.09 17.22
N TYR A 283 6.43 -13.77 16.02
CA TYR A 283 5.62 -13.10 15.00
C TYR A 283 4.43 -13.93 14.56
N GLU A 284 4.62 -15.23 14.30
CA GLU A 284 3.52 -16.12 13.88
C GLU A 284 2.44 -16.26 14.98
N ASP A 285 2.87 -16.39 16.24
CA ASP A 285 1.98 -16.45 17.41
C ASP A 285 1.21 -15.14 17.60
N MET A 286 1.86 -13.99 17.37
CA MET A 286 1.20 -12.69 17.44
C MET A 286 0.24 -12.47 16.25
N ALA A 287 0.58 -12.91 15.04
CA ALA A 287 -0.32 -12.85 13.89
C ALA A 287 -1.59 -13.68 14.14
N VAL A 288 -1.39 -14.92 14.60
CA VAL A 288 -2.24 -15.67 15.54
C VAL A 288 -3.33 -14.87 16.26
N GLU A 289 -2.86 -14.29 17.36
CA GLU A 289 -3.61 -13.54 18.36
C GLU A 289 -4.33 -12.32 17.78
N ARG A 290 -3.64 -11.54 16.93
CA ARG A 290 -4.12 -10.24 16.46
C ARG A 290 -5.10 -10.32 15.29
N LEU A 291 -4.94 -11.31 14.41
CA LEU A 291 -5.69 -11.39 13.16
C LEU A 291 -6.64 -12.59 13.10
N GLY A 292 -6.46 -13.56 14.00
CA GLY A 292 -7.10 -14.86 13.95
C GLY A 292 -6.50 -15.79 12.87
N PRO A 293 -6.77 -17.10 12.95
CA PRO A 293 -6.04 -18.11 12.17
C PRO A 293 -6.14 -17.94 10.65
N ALA A 294 -7.33 -17.60 10.14
CA ALA A 294 -7.57 -17.48 8.70
C ALA A 294 -6.80 -16.30 8.08
N CYS A 295 -6.83 -15.13 8.72
CA CYS A 295 -6.12 -13.95 8.24
C CYS A 295 -4.60 -14.14 8.37
N ALA A 296 -4.13 -14.69 9.49
CA ALA A 296 -2.71 -14.96 9.71
C ALA A 296 -2.14 -15.96 8.68
N THR A 297 -2.90 -17.00 8.34
CA THR A 297 -2.50 -17.98 7.31
C THR A 297 -2.44 -17.33 5.93
N TRP A 298 -3.45 -16.53 5.58
CA TRP A 298 -3.46 -15.78 4.31
C TRP A 298 -2.31 -14.77 4.23
N LEU A 299 -2.01 -14.05 5.32
CA LEU A 299 -0.89 -13.10 5.37
C LEU A 299 0.46 -13.78 5.18
N LYS A 300 0.61 -15.01 5.67
CA LYS A 300 1.85 -15.79 5.56
C LYS A 300 2.01 -16.39 4.16
N ASN A 301 0.94 -16.92 3.58
CA ASN A 301 1.02 -17.79 2.39
C ASN A 301 0.44 -17.17 1.10
N GLY A 302 -0.37 -16.12 1.21
CA GLY A 302 -1.29 -15.71 0.15
C GLY A 302 -2.45 -16.68 0.01
N SER A 303 -2.92 -16.89 -1.20
CA SER A 303 -4.07 -17.76 -1.52
C SER A 303 -3.69 -19.24 -1.67
N ARG A 304 -2.49 -19.63 -1.20
CA ARG A 304 -1.90 -20.96 -1.32
C ARG A 304 -2.09 -21.82 -0.08
#